data_AF-A0A9Q0HKL4-F1
#
_entry.id   AF-A0A9Q0HKL4-F1
#
_cell.length_a   1.000
_cell.length_b   1.000
_cell.length_c   1.000
_cell.angle_alpha   90.00
_cell.angle_beta   90.00
_cell.angle_gamma   90.00
#
_symmetry.space_group_name_H-M   'P 1'
#
loop_
_entity.id
_entity.type
_entity.pdbx_description
1 polymer ?
#
loop_
_entity_poly.entity_id
_entity_poly.type
_entity_poly.pdbx_seq_one_letter_code
_entity_poly.pdbx_strand_id
1 'polypeptide(L)'
;MASFTISSARKGVCQWTPRQNKLFEDALVVYSKDTPDKWHNIANAVGGGKTADDVKRYYELLLEDIKQIDSGLVPLPDYRSSGGRGNVSMAYEEHRLKHLML
;
A
#
# COMPACT_ATOMS: atom_id res chain seq x y z
N MET A 1 7.30 -12.12 -25.36
CA MET A 1 7.10 -12.91 -24.12
C MET A 1 8.05 -12.36 -23.07
N ALA A 2 7.56 -11.66 -22.06
CA ALA A 2 8.34 -11.37 -20.85
C ALA A 2 7.63 -12.12 -19.73
N SER A 3 8.04 -13.37 -19.51
CA SER A 3 7.61 -14.12 -18.34
C SER A 3 8.46 -13.63 -17.18
N PHE A 4 7.97 -12.62 -16.47
CA PHE A 4 8.53 -12.24 -15.19
C PHE A 4 8.17 -13.37 -14.21
N THR A 5 9.14 -14.23 -13.92
CA THR A 5 9.10 -15.22 -12.86
C THR A 5 8.98 -14.51 -11.51
N ILE A 6 7.80 -13.98 -11.19
CA ILE A 6 7.47 -13.54 -9.82
C ILE A 6 7.28 -14.83 -8.99
N SER A 7 8.26 -15.70 -8.80
CA SER A 7 7.99 -17.01 -8.16
C SER A 7 8.21 -17.05 -6.65
N SER A 8 8.67 -15.95 -6.02
CA SER A 8 8.95 -15.93 -4.57
C SER A 8 8.26 -14.79 -3.80
N ALA A 9 8.20 -13.56 -4.35
CA ALA A 9 7.57 -12.42 -3.69
C ALA A 9 6.04 -12.55 -3.55
N ARG A 10 5.34 -12.98 -4.61
CA ARG A 10 3.89 -13.23 -4.56
C ARG A 10 3.47 -14.41 -3.67
N LYS A 11 4.42 -15.24 -3.23
CA LYS A 11 4.17 -16.33 -2.27
C LYS A 11 3.91 -15.82 -0.85
N GLY A 12 4.44 -14.64 -0.51
CA GLY A 12 4.13 -13.95 0.76
C GLY A 12 2.75 -13.30 0.69
N VAL A 13 2.47 -12.52 -0.37
CA VAL A 13 1.20 -11.81 -0.53
C VAL A 13 -0.01 -12.74 -0.63
N CYS A 14 0.11 -13.92 -1.28
CA CYS A 14 -1.00 -14.87 -1.35
C CYS A 14 -1.35 -15.55 0.00
N GLN A 15 -0.51 -15.39 1.03
CA GLN A 15 -0.77 -15.89 2.39
C GLN A 15 -1.42 -14.86 3.33
N TRP A 16 -1.59 -13.61 2.86
CA TRP A 16 -2.22 -12.53 3.62
C TRP A 16 -3.62 -12.26 3.06
N THR A 17 -4.63 -12.53 3.88
CA THR A 17 -6.01 -12.17 3.53
C THR A 17 -6.22 -10.66 3.61
N PRO A 18 -7.21 -10.08 2.90
CA PRO A 18 -7.51 -8.66 3.02
C PRO A 18 -7.80 -8.21 4.46
N ARG A 19 -8.44 -9.07 5.25
CA ARG A 19 -8.68 -8.81 6.67
C ARG A 19 -7.39 -8.77 7.48
N GLN A 20 -6.46 -9.70 7.26
CA GLN A 20 -5.16 -9.71 7.93
C GLN A 20 -4.32 -8.50 7.55
N ASN A 21 -4.34 -8.11 6.27
CA ASN A 21 -3.64 -6.91 5.80
C ASN A 21 -4.17 -5.65 6.50
N LYS A 22 -5.50 -5.49 6.58
CA LYS A 22 -6.09 -4.37 7.30
C LYS A 22 -5.68 -4.32 8.79
N LEU A 23 -5.75 -5.46 9.48
CA LEU A 23 -5.32 -5.55 10.89
C LEU A 23 -3.82 -5.24 11.05
N PHE A 24 -3.00 -5.63 10.08
CA PHE A 24 -1.58 -5.30 10.07
C PHE A 24 -1.34 -3.80 9.90
N GLU A 25 -2.02 -3.15 8.96
CA GLU A 25 -1.96 -1.69 8.77
C GLU A 25 -2.40 -0.94 10.03
N ASP A 26 -3.54 -1.32 10.63
CA ASP A 26 -4.05 -0.74 11.87
C ASP A 26 -3.03 -0.93 13.02
N ALA A 27 -2.43 -2.12 13.12
CA ALA A 27 -1.43 -2.42 14.14
C ALA A 27 -0.11 -1.65 13.94
N LEU A 28 0.29 -1.33 12.70
CA LEU A 28 1.46 -0.48 12.45
C LEU A 28 1.28 0.95 12.98
N VAL A 29 0.04 1.45 13.01
CA VAL A 29 -0.29 2.76 13.58
C VAL A 29 -0.19 2.72 15.11
N VAL A 30 -0.66 1.65 15.73
CA VAL A 30 -0.65 1.48 17.20
C VAL A 30 0.78 1.21 17.72
N TYR A 31 1.55 0.37 17.02
CA TYR A 31 2.87 -0.07 17.46
C TYR A 31 3.98 0.67 16.69
N SER A 32 4.39 1.81 17.26
CA SER A 32 5.49 2.64 16.75
C SER A 32 6.83 1.88 16.70
N LYS A 33 7.84 2.49 16.07
CA LYS A 33 9.18 1.88 15.93
C LYS A 33 9.86 1.57 17.27
N ASP A 34 9.55 2.35 18.31
CA ASP A 34 10.20 2.27 19.61
C ASP A 34 9.49 1.29 20.57
N THR A 35 8.39 0.69 20.12
CA THR A 35 7.66 -0.31 20.90
C THR A 35 8.50 -1.58 21.07
N PRO A 36 8.81 -2.02 22.30
CA PRO A 36 9.48 -3.29 22.53
C PRO A 36 8.59 -4.43 22.01
N ASP A 37 9.22 -5.46 21.43
CA ASP A 37 8.52 -6.61 20.87
C ASP A 37 7.43 -6.28 19.84
N LYS A 38 7.56 -5.13 19.13
CA LYS A 38 6.65 -4.65 18.09
C LYS A 38 6.08 -5.76 17.22
N TRP A 39 6.94 -6.60 16.66
CA TRP A 39 6.54 -7.65 15.72
C TRP A 39 5.69 -8.75 16.36
N HIS A 40 5.97 -9.11 17.62
CA HIS A 40 5.14 -10.04 18.38
C HIS A 40 3.77 -9.43 18.68
N ASN A 41 3.73 -8.16 19.06
CA ASN A 41 2.47 -7.46 19.33
C ASN A 41 1.59 -7.32 18.08
N ILE A 42 2.19 -7.01 16.92
CA ILE A 42 1.48 -6.99 15.64
C ILE A 42 1.01 -8.39 15.25
N ALA A 43 1.84 -9.43 15.40
CA ALA A 43 1.46 -10.80 15.10
C ALA A 43 0.24 -11.24 15.91
N ASN A 44 0.23 -10.91 17.22
CA ASN A 44 -0.90 -11.16 18.10
C ASN A 44 -2.17 -10.40 17.67
N ALA A 45 -2.04 -9.14 17.24
CA ALA A 45 -3.16 -8.31 16.78
C ALA A 45 -3.75 -8.81 15.45
N VAL A 46 -2.90 -9.24 14.52
CA VAL A 46 -3.31 -9.81 13.22
C VAL A 46 -3.97 -11.18 13.40
N GLY A 47 -3.43 -12.00 14.30
CA GLY A 47 -3.90 -13.35 14.57
C GLY A 47 -3.77 -14.31 13.38
N GLY A 48 -4.51 -15.41 13.42
CA GLY A 48 -4.53 -16.39 12.33
C GLY A 48 -3.20 -17.12 12.13
N GLY A 49 -2.43 -17.33 13.20
CA GLY A 49 -1.19 -18.11 13.20
C GLY A 49 0.01 -17.40 12.58
N LYS A 50 -0.06 -16.10 12.32
CA LYS A 50 1.09 -15.31 11.86
C LYS A 50 2.12 -15.19 12.98
N THR A 51 3.39 -15.38 12.64
CA THR A 51 4.51 -15.21 13.56
C THR A 51 5.10 -13.80 13.46
N ALA A 52 5.92 -13.40 14.43
CA ALA A 52 6.65 -12.14 14.37
C ALA A 52 7.54 -12.05 13.11
N ASP A 53 8.13 -13.16 12.68
CA ASP A 53 8.95 -13.23 11.47
C ASP A 53 8.12 -13.05 10.20
N ASP A 54 6.91 -13.64 10.14
CA ASP A 54 6.00 -13.44 9.00
C ASP A 54 5.62 -11.97 8.85
N VAL A 55 5.30 -11.31 9.98
CA VAL A 55 4.95 -9.89 10.03
C VAL A 55 6.14 -9.04 9.59
N LYS A 56 7.34 -9.31 10.12
CA LYS A 56 8.55 -8.57 9.77
C LYS A 56 8.87 -8.69 8.29
N ARG A 57 8.81 -9.90 7.74
CA ARG A 57 9.02 -10.15 6.30
C ARG A 57 7.97 -9.43 5.45
N TYR A 58 6.71 -9.42 5.88
CA TYR A 58 5.65 -8.72 5.16
C TYR A 58 5.85 -7.19 5.17
N TYR A 59 6.31 -6.65 6.30
CA TYR A 59 6.70 -5.25 6.40
C TYR A 59 7.88 -4.87 5.48
N GLU A 60 8.89 -5.73 5.37
CA GLU A 60 10.03 -5.51 4.46
C GLU A 60 9.59 -5.47 2.99
N LEU A 61 8.66 -6.34 2.59
CA LEU A 61 8.06 -6.30 1.25
C LEU A 61 7.28 -5.01 1.01
N LEU A 62 6.50 -4.56 1.99
CA LEU A 62 5.79 -3.28 1.90
C LEU A 62 6.75 -2.10 1.70
N LEU A 63 7.91 -2.09 2.38
CA LEU A 63 8.93 -1.06 2.18
C LEU A 63 9.56 -1.12 0.79
N GLU A 64 9.77 -2.33 0.26
CA GLU A 64 10.27 -2.51 -1.11
C GLU A 64 9.26 -1.96 -2.14
N ASP A 65 7.98 -2.28 -1.99
CA ASP A 65 6.91 -1.78 -2.85
C ASP A 65 6.83 -0.24 -2.81
N ILE A 66 6.86 0.37 -1.62
CA ILE A 66 6.88 1.84 -1.46
C ILE A 66 8.09 2.45 -2.17
N LYS A 67 9.27 1.86 -2.00
CA LYS A 67 10.50 2.34 -2.66
C LYS A 67 10.40 2.25 -4.18
N GLN A 68 9.77 1.21 -4.72
CA GLN A 68 9.54 1.09 -6.16
C GLN A 68 8.56 2.15 -6.68
N ILE A 69 7.53 2.48 -5.91
CA ILE A 69 6.59 3.56 -6.22
C ILE A 69 7.31 4.92 -6.21
N ASP A 70 8.04 5.23 -5.14
CA ASP A 70 8.72 6.53 -4.95
C ASP A 70 9.85 6.77 -5.97
N SER A 71 10.49 5.70 -6.44
CA SER A 71 11.52 5.80 -7.48
C SER A 71 10.96 6.02 -8.89
N GLY A 72 9.64 6.13 -9.05
CA GLY A 72 8.98 6.34 -10.34
C GLY A 72 9.09 5.13 -11.28
N LEU A 73 9.43 3.95 -10.75
CA LEU A 73 9.55 2.71 -11.51
C LEU A 73 8.18 2.03 -11.73
N VAL A 74 7.14 2.54 -11.09
CA VAL A 74 5.75 2.20 -11.40
C VAL A 74 5.25 3.17 -12.47
N PRO A 75 5.10 2.76 -13.74
CA PRO A 75 4.49 3.61 -14.75
C PRO A 75 3.08 3.96 -14.30
N LEU A 76 2.79 5.26 -14.19
CA LEU A 76 1.44 5.72 -13.90
C LEU A 76 0.50 5.18 -14.99
N PRO A 77 -0.71 4.72 -14.62
CA PRO A 77 -1.73 4.40 -15.61
C PRO A 77 -1.91 5.58 -16.56
N ASP A 78 -1.93 5.32 -17.87
CA ASP A 78 -2.20 6.35 -18.85
C ASP A 78 -3.68 6.75 -18.70
N TYR A 79 -3.95 7.73 -17.84
CA TYR A 79 -5.29 8.32 -17.60
C TYR A 79 -5.77 9.14 -18.81
N ARG A 80 -5.33 8.79 -20.03
CA ARG A 80 -5.76 9.42 -21.27
C ARG A 80 -7.27 9.34 -21.35
N SER A 81 -7.88 10.48 -21.01
CA SER A 81 -9.29 10.75 -21.15
C SER A 81 -9.68 10.44 -22.59
N SER A 82 -10.36 9.31 -22.79
CA SER A 82 -11.06 9.01 -24.02
C SER A 82 -12.26 9.95 -24.10
N GLY A 83 -12.02 11.20 -24.45
CA GLY A 83 -13.04 12.23 -24.36
C GLY A 83 -12.63 13.57 -24.93
N GLY A 84 -12.59 13.65 -26.27
CA GLY A 84 -13.01 14.86 -26.98
C GLY A 84 -12.05 16.05 -26.99
N ARG A 85 -11.70 16.48 -28.21
CA ARG A 85 -11.28 17.86 -28.49
C ARG A 85 -12.31 18.82 -27.87
N GLY A 86 -11.88 19.64 -26.91
CA GLY A 86 -12.71 20.69 -26.37
C GLY A 86 -11.94 21.51 -25.34
N ASN A 87 -11.55 22.73 -25.71
CA ASN A 87 -11.24 23.78 -24.75
C ASN A 87 -12.40 23.89 -23.74
N VAL A 88 -12.19 23.49 -22.49
CA VAL A 88 -13.08 23.86 -21.38
C VAL A 88 -12.24 24.54 -20.31
N SER A 89 -12.42 25.87 -20.32
CA SER A 89 -12.08 26.91 -19.37
C SER A 89 -11.96 26.48 -17.91
N MET A 90 -10.99 27.10 -17.23
CA MET A 90 -10.94 27.28 -15.77
C MET A 90 -12.33 27.58 -15.19
N ALA A 91 -13.00 26.57 -14.64
CA ALA A 91 -14.19 26.74 -13.81
C ALA A 91 -14.39 25.59 -12.80
N TYR A 92 -13.52 24.57 -12.81
CA TYR A 92 -13.59 23.42 -11.91
C TYR A 92 -12.67 23.53 -10.68
N GLU A 93 -11.66 24.40 -10.69
CA GLU A 93 -10.72 24.58 -9.58
C GLU A 93 -11.34 25.34 -8.39
N GLU A 94 -12.20 26.34 -8.61
CA GLU A 94 -12.54 27.29 -7.54
C GLU A 94 -13.62 26.80 -6.56
N HIS A 95 -14.55 25.94 -7.00
CA HIS A 95 -15.63 25.45 -6.14
C HIS A 95 -15.27 24.19 -5.36
N ARG A 96 -14.36 23.34 -5.86
CA ARG A 96 -13.96 22.09 -5.17
C ARG A 96 -12.94 22.32 -4.07
N LEU A 97 -12.07 23.34 -4.20
CA LEU A 97 -11.07 23.66 -3.19
C LEU A 97 -11.66 24.33 -1.93
N LYS A 98 -12.85 24.94 -2.03
CA LYS A 98 -13.53 25.54 -0.86
C LYS A 98 -14.03 24.52 0.16
N HIS A 99 -14.32 23.29 -0.27
CA HIS A 99 -14.85 22.25 0.62
C HIS A 99 -13.75 21.50 1.40
N LEU A 100 -12.50 21.54 0.93
CA LEU A 100 -11.37 20.87 1.59
C LEU A 100 -10.61 21.77 2.59
N MET A 101 -11.06 23.00 2.83
CA MET A 101 -10.54 23.87 3.89
C MET A 101 -11.61 24.20 4.95
N LEU A 102 -12.09 23.16 5.64
CA LEU A 102 -12.62 23.28 7.00
C LEU A 102 -11.98 22.21 7.89
#